data_AF-A0A817YH99-F1
#
_entry.id   AF-A0A817YH99-F1
#
_cell.length_a   1.000
_cell.length_b   1.000
_cell.length_c   1.000
_cell.angle_alpha   90.00
_cell.angle_beta   90.00
_cell.angle_gamma   90.00
#
_symmetry.space_group_name_H-M   'P 1'
#
loop_
_entity.id
_entity.type
_entity.pdbx_description
1 polymer ?
#
loop_
_entity_poly.entity_id
_entity_poly.type
_entity_poly.pdbx_seq_one_letter_code
_entity_poly.pdbx_strand_id
1 'polypeptide(L)'
;MQILDDPRQLKKPEVIQRTSKTMQRQISNMFSKREPTIKPEGLHMLNKAQQEACEKVKNERVTLIWGPPGTGKTYWSGVTVFQMLMFSSSPLCILITACTHTAIDNLLLSINHLKNLFSSSPQFPQWYQLAQELTVLKIESNNYRHISSSYGKRHLVVGSTVWTLQKLDRSIVFDVIFIDEATQLLTSDAVLAINRLADHQESRMIVAGDP
;
A
#
# COMPACT_ATOMS: atom_id res chain seq x y z
N MET A 1 3.01 -8.53 -12.44
CA MET A 1 2.22 -7.36 -12.00
C MET A 1 2.12 -6.41 -13.17
N GLN A 2 0.94 -5.92 -13.48
CA GLN A 2 0.66 -4.97 -14.54
C GLN A 2 -0.26 -3.89 -13.97
N ILE A 3 -0.06 -2.65 -14.42
CA ILE A 3 -0.98 -1.56 -14.09
C ILE A 3 -2.00 -1.47 -15.21
N LEU A 4 -3.28 -1.38 -14.85
CA LEU A 4 -4.36 -1.24 -15.82
C LEU A 4 -4.63 0.24 -16.10
N ASP A 5 -3.90 0.82 -17.06
CA ASP A 5 -4.15 2.20 -17.54
C ASP A 5 -5.26 2.27 -18.60
N ASP A 6 -5.48 1.18 -19.34
CA ASP A 6 -6.52 1.03 -20.37
C ASP A 6 -7.12 -0.39 -20.31
N PRO A 7 -8.40 -0.56 -19.94
CA PRO A 7 -9.03 -1.88 -19.82
C PRO A 7 -9.11 -2.66 -21.15
N ARG A 8 -8.87 -2.00 -22.30
CA ARG A 8 -8.85 -2.64 -23.62
C ARG A 8 -7.49 -3.26 -23.98
N GLN A 9 -6.45 -3.05 -23.18
CA GLN A 9 -5.09 -3.56 -23.43
C GLN A 9 -4.77 -4.83 -22.63
N LEU A 10 -5.79 -5.56 -22.16
CA LEU A 10 -5.68 -6.89 -21.57
C LEU A 10 -5.15 -7.90 -22.62
N LYS A 11 -3.83 -7.91 -22.86
CA LYS A 11 -3.15 -9.00 -23.55
C LYS A 11 -2.57 -9.95 -22.50
N LYS A 12 -2.79 -11.25 -22.67
CA LYS A 12 -2.02 -12.30 -21.98
C LYS A 12 -0.53 -11.99 -22.17
N PRO A 13 0.31 -12.11 -21.13
CA PRO A 13 1.70 -11.67 -21.23
C PRO A 13 2.44 -12.47 -22.31
N GLU A 14 2.84 -11.78 -23.38
CA GLU A 14 3.92 -12.25 -24.25
C GLU A 14 5.26 -12.00 -23.55
N VAL A 15 6.16 -12.95 -23.70
CA VAL A 15 7.53 -12.90 -23.15
C VAL A 15 8.31 -11.80 -23.88
N ILE A 16 8.43 -10.61 -23.28
CA ILE A 16 9.19 -9.51 -23.89
C ILE A 16 10.65 -9.56 -23.44
N GLN A 17 11.51 -9.90 -24.39
CA GLN A 17 12.96 -9.80 -24.30
C GLN A 17 13.44 -8.33 -24.40
N ARG A 18 14.41 -8.00 -23.53
CA ARG A 18 15.49 -6.99 -23.64
C ARG A 18 15.09 -5.53 -23.91
N THR A 19 15.39 -4.64 -22.94
CA THR A 19 15.51 -3.19 -23.16
C THR A 19 16.82 -2.63 -22.63
N SER A 20 17.35 -1.67 -23.39
CA SER A 20 18.70 -1.10 -23.41
C SER A 20 19.23 -0.54 -22.07
N LYS A 21 20.52 -0.77 -21.81
CA LYS A 21 21.31 -0.33 -20.64
C LYS A 21 21.23 1.19 -20.36
N THR A 22 20.89 2.00 -21.38
CA THR A 22 20.82 3.47 -21.27
C THR A 22 19.60 3.95 -20.47
N MET A 23 18.44 3.31 -20.61
CA MET A 23 17.23 3.64 -19.83
C MET A 23 17.37 3.24 -18.36
N GLN A 24 18.00 2.09 -18.07
CA GLN A 24 18.27 1.64 -16.71
C GLN A 24 19.14 2.64 -15.94
N ARG A 25 20.10 3.26 -16.63
CA ARG A 25 21.00 4.27 -16.07
C ARG A 25 20.30 5.60 -15.79
N GLN A 26 19.33 6.01 -16.60
CA GLN A 26 18.56 7.23 -16.36
C GLN A 26 17.59 7.08 -15.18
N ILE A 27 16.94 5.92 -15.03
CA ILE A 27 16.03 5.63 -13.91
C ILE A 27 16.84 5.52 -12.60
N SER A 28 17.98 4.82 -12.62
CA SER A 28 18.90 4.75 -11.47
C SER A 28 19.41 6.13 -11.01
N ASN A 29 19.54 7.09 -11.94
CA ASN A 29 19.96 8.45 -11.62
C ASN A 29 18.83 9.35 -11.11
N MET A 30 17.57 8.95 -11.31
CA MET A 30 16.40 9.67 -10.79
C MET A 30 16.18 9.37 -9.30
N PHE A 31 16.51 8.14 -8.87
CA PHE A 31 16.53 7.74 -7.46
C PHE A 31 17.81 8.16 -6.71
N SER A 32 18.89 8.55 -7.41
CA SER A 32 20.19 8.80 -6.77
C SER A 32 20.36 10.19 -6.13
N LYS A 33 19.43 11.13 -6.34
CA LYS A 33 19.61 12.51 -5.86
C LYS A 33 18.97 12.84 -4.51
N ARG A 34 18.19 11.95 -3.88
CA ARG A 34 17.62 12.16 -2.53
C ARG A 34 17.38 10.91 -1.67
N GLU A 35 17.97 9.75 -1.98
CA GLU A 35 17.79 8.53 -1.17
C GLU A 35 19.13 7.96 -0.68
N PRO A 36 19.24 7.47 0.56
CA PRO A 36 20.37 6.64 0.96
C PRO A 36 20.30 5.30 0.20
N THR A 37 21.26 5.11 -0.70
CA THR A 37 21.44 3.96 -1.59
C THR A 37 21.90 2.69 -0.87
N ILE A 38 21.31 2.35 0.28
CA ILE A 38 21.54 1.07 0.97
C ILE A 38 20.21 0.62 1.55
N LYS A 39 19.66 -0.49 1.04
CA LYS A 39 18.43 -1.09 1.54
C LYS A 39 18.79 -2.05 2.69
N PRO A 40 17.94 -2.18 3.72
CA PRO A 40 18.14 -3.24 4.71
C PRO A 40 18.10 -4.59 4.04
N GLU A 41 19.04 -5.45 4.44
CA GLU A 41 19.00 -6.87 4.17
C GLU A 41 17.63 -7.42 4.62
N GLY A 42 16.80 -7.81 3.65
CA GLY A 42 15.42 -8.26 3.88
C GLY A 42 14.37 -7.61 2.98
N LEU A 43 14.67 -6.46 2.34
CA LEU A 43 13.87 -6.04 1.19
C LEU A 43 14.31 -6.77 -0.08
N HIS A 44 13.52 -7.75 -0.50
CA HIS A 44 13.65 -8.31 -1.85
C HIS A 44 13.52 -7.17 -2.87
N MET A 45 14.45 -7.14 -3.82
CA MET A 45 14.39 -6.16 -4.89
C MET A 45 13.10 -6.32 -5.68
N LEU A 46 12.22 -5.32 -5.60
CA LEU A 46 11.08 -5.21 -6.49
C LEU A 46 11.57 -5.24 -7.93
N ASN A 47 10.91 -6.02 -8.78
CA ASN A 47 11.19 -5.99 -10.21
C ASN A 47 10.75 -4.67 -10.83
N LYS A 48 11.16 -4.40 -12.08
CA LYS A 48 10.86 -3.13 -12.77
C LYS A 48 9.36 -2.80 -12.79
N ALA A 49 8.50 -3.78 -13.07
CA ALA A 49 7.05 -3.56 -13.11
C ALA A 49 6.47 -3.22 -11.73
N GLN A 50 6.97 -3.85 -10.67
CA GLN A 50 6.60 -3.53 -9.29
C GLN A 50 7.07 -2.13 -8.88
N GLN A 51 8.25 -1.70 -9.32
CA GLN A 51 8.75 -0.35 -9.06
C GLN A 51 7.91 0.70 -9.80
N GLU A 52 7.58 0.47 -11.07
CA GLU A 52 6.68 1.34 -11.85
C GLU A 52 5.29 1.44 -11.20
N ALA A 53 4.77 0.33 -10.65
CA ALA A 53 3.53 0.32 -9.90
C ALA A 53 3.61 1.17 -8.62
N CYS A 54 4.71 1.09 -7.85
CA CYS A 54 4.92 1.95 -6.69
C CYS A 54 4.93 3.44 -7.08
N GLU A 55 5.59 3.80 -8.18
CA GLU A 55 5.64 5.19 -8.65
C GLU A 55 4.26 5.70 -9.09
N LYS A 56 3.44 4.86 -9.73
CA LYS A 56 2.06 5.29 -10.07
C LYS A 56 1.19 5.51 -8.86
N VAL A 57 1.26 4.64 -7.85
CA VAL A 57 0.54 4.82 -6.59
C VAL A 57 0.85 6.19 -5.95
N LYS A 58 2.09 6.68 -6.08
CA LYS A 58 2.49 8.00 -5.57
C LYS A 58 1.97 9.17 -6.41
N ASN A 59 1.69 8.98 -7.69
CA ASN A 59 1.39 10.06 -8.63
C ASN A 59 -0.08 10.10 -9.06
N GLU A 60 -0.83 9.02 -8.89
CA GLU A 60 -2.22 8.89 -9.31
C GLU A 60 -3.17 8.84 -8.11
N ARG A 61 -4.39 9.35 -8.32
CA ARG A 61 -5.46 9.30 -7.30
C ARG A 61 -6.10 7.91 -7.20
N VAL A 62 -6.15 7.17 -8.31
CA VAL A 62 -6.67 5.80 -8.35
C VAL A 62 -5.72 4.96 -9.17
N THR A 63 -5.19 3.88 -8.59
CA THR A 63 -4.30 2.95 -9.29
C THR A 63 -4.86 1.54 -9.21
N LEU A 64 -4.99 0.90 -10.38
CA LEU A 64 -5.43 -0.48 -10.51
C LEU A 64 -4.23 -1.40 -10.66
N ILE A 65 -4.08 -2.35 -9.74
CA ILE A 65 -2.95 -3.27 -9.68
C ILE A 65 -3.42 -4.68 -10.03
N TRP A 66 -2.91 -5.20 -11.13
CA TRP A 66 -3.07 -6.58 -11.51
C TRP A 66 -1.81 -7.38 -11.19
N GLY A 67 -1.93 -8.60 -10.69
CA GLY A 67 -0.75 -9.47 -10.62
C GLY A 67 -1.10 -10.92 -10.36
N PRO A 68 -0.88 -11.85 -11.31
CA PRO A 68 -1.24 -13.26 -11.14
C PRO A 68 -0.85 -13.91 -9.78
N PRO A 69 -1.49 -15.02 -9.39
CA PRO A 69 -1.10 -15.77 -8.19
C PRO A 69 0.40 -16.05 -8.16
N GLY A 70 1.03 -15.85 -6.99
CA GLY A 70 2.47 -16.06 -6.81
C GLY A 70 3.39 -14.91 -7.25
N THR A 71 2.88 -13.77 -7.76
CA THR A 71 3.76 -12.63 -8.14
C THR A 71 4.20 -11.75 -6.98
N GLY A 72 4.07 -12.21 -5.73
CA GLY A 72 4.46 -11.45 -4.54
C GLY A 72 3.61 -10.19 -4.30
N LYS A 73 2.33 -10.18 -4.68
CA LYS A 73 1.43 -9.03 -4.50
C LYS A 73 1.37 -8.54 -3.06
N THR A 74 1.21 -9.45 -2.10
CA THR A 74 1.13 -9.09 -0.67
C THR A 74 2.41 -8.39 -0.20
N TYR A 75 3.58 -8.93 -0.57
CA TYR A 75 4.87 -8.30 -0.28
C TYR A 75 4.98 -6.92 -0.93
N TRP A 76 4.65 -6.80 -2.21
CA TRP A 76 4.64 -5.52 -2.92
C TRP A 76 3.69 -4.51 -2.27
N SER A 77 2.51 -4.95 -1.85
CA SER A 77 1.49 -4.10 -1.21
C SER A 77 2.01 -3.57 0.13
N GLY A 78 2.64 -4.43 0.94
CA GLY A 78 3.29 -4.03 2.18
C GLY A 78 4.41 -3.01 1.94
N VAL A 79 5.28 -3.25 0.95
CA VAL A 79 6.36 -2.31 0.58
C VAL A 79 5.79 -0.98 0.10
N THR A 80 4.74 -1.01 -0.72
CA THR A 80 4.08 0.20 -1.25
C THR A 80 3.50 1.04 -0.11
N VAL A 81 2.77 0.42 0.81
CA VAL A 81 2.25 1.08 2.01
C VAL A 81 3.38 1.71 2.83
N PHE A 82 4.46 0.95 3.08
CA PHE A 82 5.61 1.45 3.85
C PHE A 82 6.31 2.64 3.16
N GLN A 83 6.43 2.61 1.83
CA GLN A 83 6.97 3.72 1.04
C GLN A 83 6.06 4.96 1.12
N MET A 84 4.74 4.80 1.00
CA MET A 84 3.81 5.93 1.11
C MET A 84 3.93 6.62 2.48
N LEU A 85 4.03 5.83 3.54
CA LEU A 85 4.23 6.34 4.89
C LEU A 85 5.56 7.11 5.01
N MET A 86 6.64 6.55 4.48
CA MET A 86 7.97 7.18 4.49
C MET A 86 8.01 8.55 3.79
N PHE A 87 7.37 8.67 2.64
CA PHE A 87 7.44 9.90 1.83
C PHE A 87 6.36 10.92 2.21
N SER A 88 5.48 10.60 3.16
CA SER A 88 4.48 11.54 3.63
C SER A 88 5.10 12.61 4.54
N SER A 89 4.73 13.86 4.32
CA SER A 89 5.16 15.00 5.14
C SER A 89 4.33 15.17 6.42
N SER A 90 3.23 14.43 6.55
CA SER A 90 2.31 14.50 7.69
C SER A 90 1.81 13.09 8.07
N PRO A 91 1.26 12.91 9.30
CA PRO A 91 0.70 11.63 9.71
C PRO A 91 -0.36 11.14 8.72
N LEU A 92 -0.04 10.04 8.04
CA LEU A 92 -0.90 9.42 7.04
C LEU A 92 -1.74 8.30 7.68
N CYS A 93 -3.04 8.30 7.40
CA CYS A 93 -4.02 7.30 7.83
C CYS A 93 -4.44 6.43 6.64
N ILE A 94 -4.05 5.17 6.64
CA ILE A 94 -4.26 4.21 5.56
C ILE A 94 -5.27 3.14 6.00
N LEU A 95 -6.33 2.94 5.22
CA LEU A 95 -7.23 1.80 5.34
C LEU A 95 -6.76 0.66 4.43
N ILE A 96 -6.62 -0.53 4.99
CA ILE A 96 -6.49 -1.79 4.27
C ILE A 96 -7.82 -2.54 4.40
N THR A 97 -8.43 -2.88 3.27
CA THR A 97 -9.65 -3.68 3.23
C THR A 97 -9.55 -4.76 2.16
N ALA A 98 -10.34 -5.82 2.31
CA ALA A 98 -10.43 -6.92 1.36
C ALA A 98 -11.74 -7.67 1.55
N CYS A 99 -12.04 -8.61 0.65
CA CYS A 99 -13.21 -9.49 0.78
C CYS A 99 -13.10 -10.45 1.98
N THR A 100 -11.89 -10.85 2.37
CA THR A 100 -11.66 -11.84 3.44
C THR A 100 -10.84 -11.27 4.59
N HIS A 101 -11.10 -11.76 5.81
CA HIS A 101 -10.26 -11.44 6.98
C HIS A 101 -8.80 -11.88 6.75
N THR A 102 -8.61 -13.03 6.09
CA THR A 102 -7.28 -13.58 5.78
C THR A 102 -6.47 -12.66 4.88
N ALA A 103 -7.05 -12.07 3.84
CA ALA A 103 -6.34 -11.12 2.98
C ALA A 103 -5.91 -9.85 3.74
N ILE A 104 -6.81 -9.32 4.58
CA ILE A 104 -6.48 -8.19 5.48
C ILE A 104 -5.31 -8.58 6.39
N ASP A 105 -5.40 -9.75 7.06
CA ASP A 105 -4.36 -10.24 7.97
C ASP A 105 -3.02 -10.42 7.26
N ASN A 106 -3.01 -11.02 6.07
CA ASN A 106 -1.79 -11.22 5.29
C ASN A 106 -1.09 -9.91 4.95
N LEU A 107 -1.84 -8.89 4.54
CA LEU A 107 -1.26 -7.59 4.23
C LEU A 107 -0.79 -6.86 5.50
N LEU A 108 -1.56 -6.88 6.59
CA LEU A 108 -1.13 -6.34 7.88
C LEU A 108 0.12 -7.05 8.42
N LEU A 109 0.22 -8.38 8.26
CA LEU A 109 1.40 -9.15 8.63
C LEU A 109 2.62 -8.73 7.81
N SER A 110 2.46 -8.50 6.50
CA SER A 110 3.54 -8.00 5.66
C SER A 110 4.02 -6.62 6.11
N ILE A 111 3.12 -5.72 6.48
CA ILE A 111 3.46 -4.38 6.98
C ILE A 111 4.14 -4.46 8.35
N ASN A 112 3.64 -5.30 9.26
CA ASN A 112 4.25 -5.53 10.57
C ASN A 112 5.62 -6.18 10.45
N HIS A 113 5.83 -7.07 9.49
CA HIS A 113 7.15 -7.64 9.22
C HIS A 113 8.16 -6.55 8.84
N LEU A 114 7.80 -5.65 7.91
CA LEU A 114 8.63 -4.49 7.55
C LEU A 114 8.87 -3.59 8.76
N LYS A 115 7.81 -3.24 9.50
CA LYS A 115 7.93 -2.45 10.74
C LYS A 115 8.95 -3.07 11.70
N ASN A 116 8.84 -4.36 12.01
CA ASN A 116 9.75 -5.04 12.93
C ASN A 116 11.20 -5.07 12.42
N LEU A 117 11.38 -5.35 11.13
CA LEU A 117 12.69 -5.35 10.49
C LEU A 117 13.38 -3.98 10.60
N PHE A 118 12.64 -2.89 10.34
CA PHE A 118 13.19 -1.54 10.44
C PHE A 118 13.33 -1.04 11.88
N SER A 119 12.49 -1.48 12.81
CA SER A 119 12.65 -1.22 14.25
C SER A 119 13.95 -1.80 14.82
N SER A 120 14.53 -2.81 14.17
CA SER A 120 15.82 -3.41 14.54
C SER A 120 16.98 -2.93 13.67
N SER A 121 16.78 -1.91 12.83
CA SER A 121 17.78 -1.45 11.86
C SER A 121 18.13 0.05 12.01
N PRO A 122 18.78 0.47 13.11
CA PRO A 122 19.12 1.88 13.37
C PRO A 122 20.08 2.49 12.33
N GLN A 123 20.79 1.68 11.57
CA GLN A 123 21.64 2.11 10.45
C GLN A 123 20.85 2.75 9.29
N PHE A 124 19.51 2.67 9.31
CA PHE A 124 18.62 3.36 8.38
C PHE A 124 17.70 4.35 9.13
N PRO A 125 18.19 5.56 9.50
CA PRO A 125 17.52 6.42 10.47
C PRO A 125 16.08 6.78 10.13
N GLN A 126 15.79 7.12 8.87
CA GLN A 126 14.44 7.49 8.42
C GLN A 126 13.46 6.32 8.54
N TRP A 127 13.88 5.13 8.11
CA TRP A 127 13.04 3.93 8.20
C TRP A 127 12.87 3.46 9.63
N TYR A 128 13.94 3.53 10.44
CA TYR A 128 13.90 3.24 11.86
C TYR A 128 12.90 4.15 12.58
N GLN A 129 12.96 5.47 12.34
CA GLN A 129 12.02 6.42 12.94
C GLN A 129 10.57 6.13 12.54
N LEU A 130 10.31 5.93 11.24
CA LEU A 130 8.98 5.54 10.75
C LEU A 130 8.47 4.28 11.48
N ALA A 131 9.31 3.27 11.65
CA ALA A 131 8.93 2.03 12.30
C ALA A 131 8.55 2.22 13.78
N GLN A 132 9.20 3.14 14.50
CA GLN A 132 8.86 3.49 15.88
C GLN A 132 7.51 4.23 15.98
N GLU A 133 7.21 5.09 15.01
CA GLU A 133 6.02 5.95 15.02
C GLU A 133 4.79 5.29 14.38
N LEU A 134 5.00 4.29 13.51
CA LEU A 134 3.94 3.60 12.78
C LEU A 134 3.06 2.77 13.73
N THR A 135 1.76 3.02 13.66
CA THR A 135 0.74 2.19 14.31
C THR A 135 0.03 1.33 13.28
N VAL A 136 -0.08 0.04 13.57
CA VAL A 136 -0.82 -0.91 12.74
C VAL A 136 -1.90 -1.54 13.61
N LEU A 137 -3.17 -1.39 13.24
CA LEU A 137 -4.31 -1.92 13.96
C LEU A 137 -5.20 -2.76 13.03
N LYS A 138 -5.75 -3.85 13.55
CA LYS A 138 -6.92 -4.49 12.96
C LYS A 138 -8.14 -4.09 13.76
N ILE A 139 -9.16 -3.58 13.09
CA ILE A 139 -10.45 -3.25 13.73
C ILE A 139 -11.56 -4.17 13.23
N GLU A 140 -12.37 -4.58 14.18
CA GLU A 140 -13.48 -5.51 14.07
C GLU A 140 -14.66 -4.99 14.91
N SER A 141 -15.79 -5.68 14.81
CA SER A 141 -17.05 -5.27 15.45
C SER A 141 -16.96 -5.05 16.97
N ASN A 142 -16.04 -5.71 17.67
CA ASN A 142 -15.89 -5.63 19.12
C ASN A 142 -14.82 -4.63 19.60
N ASN A 143 -13.91 -4.18 18.72
CA ASN A 143 -12.75 -3.37 19.11
C ASN A 143 -12.58 -2.07 18.28
N TYR A 144 -13.52 -1.77 17.37
CA TYR A 144 -13.44 -0.62 16.47
C TYR A 144 -13.17 0.73 17.15
N ARG A 145 -13.55 0.90 18.43
CA ARG A 145 -13.30 2.13 19.19
C ARG A 145 -11.82 2.41 19.43
N HIS A 146 -10.95 1.39 19.34
CA HIS A 146 -9.51 1.53 19.59
C HIS A 146 -8.81 2.48 18.62
N ILE A 147 -9.35 2.64 17.40
CA ILE A 147 -8.80 3.55 16.39
C ILE A 147 -8.66 5.00 16.91
N SER A 148 -9.62 5.46 17.70
CA SER A 148 -9.69 6.84 18.20
C SER A 148 -8.48 7.24 19.05
N SER A 149 -7.83 6.25 19.68
CA SER A 149 -6.63 6.48 20.49
C SER A 149 -5.41 6.91 19.66
N SER A 150 -5.37 6.53 18.38
CA SER A 150 -4.22 6.66 17.49
C SER A 150 -4.47 7.56 16.28
N TYR A 151 -5.74 7.76 15.91
CA TYR A 151 -6.15 8.58 14.77
C TYR A 151 -5.60 10.01 14.87
N GLY A 152 -5.00 10.50 13.78
CA GLY A 152 -4.44 11.85 13.66
C GLY A 152 -3.18 12.15 14.48
N LYS A 153 -2.67 11.21 15.28
CA LYS A 153 -1.50 11.44 16.16
C LYS A 153 -0.17 11.03 15.53
N ARG A 154 -0.20 10.01 14.68
CA ARG A 154 0.96 9.38 14.04
C ARG A 154 0.51 8.60 12.82
N HIS A 155 1.46 8.14 12.03
CA HIS A 155 1.19 7.22 10.92
C HIS A 155 0.36 6.02 11.40
N LEU A 156 -0.75 5.78 10.73
CA LEU A 156 -1.73 4.78 11.14
C LEU A 156 -2.14 3.93 9.94
N VAL A 157 -1.99 2.62 10.06
CA VAL A 157 -2.54 1.62 9.14
C VAL A 157 -3.63 0.87 9.87
N VAL A 158 -4.81 0.81 9.26
CA VAL A 158 -5.99 0.12 9.81
C VAL A 158 -6.43 -0.96 8.84
N GLY A 159 -6.39 -2.22 9.26
CA GLY A 159 -7.06 -3.31 8.55
C GLY A 159 -8.48 -3.49 9.04
N SER A 160 -9.43 -3.52 8.11
CA SER A 160 -10.83 -3.78 8.44
C SER A 160 -11.64 -4.31 7.27
N THR A 161 -12.68 -5.08 7.60
CA THR A 161 -13.73 -5.38 6.63
C THR A 161 -14.60 -4.14 6.42
N VAL A 162 -15.13 -3.99 5.20
CA VAL A 162 -16.02 -2.88 4.82
C VAL A 162 -17.23 -2.72 5.75
N TRP A 163 -17.73 -3.81 6.35
CA TRP A 163 -18.85 -3.82 7.29
C TRP A 163 -18.54 -3.11 8.61
N THR A 164 -17.32 -3.27 9.13
CA THR A 164 -16.93 -2.64 10.41
C THR A 164 -16.80 -1.13 10.26
N LEU A 165 -16.48 -0.64 9.05
CA LEU A 165 -16.34 0.79 8.77
C LEU A 165 -17.63 1.58 9.00
N GLN A 166 -18.80 0.94 8.88
CA GLN A 166 -20.09 1.59 9.15
C GLN A 166 -20.26 1.98 10.63
N LYS A 167 -19.53 1.31 11.54
CA LYS A 167 -19.58 1.56 12.98
C LYS A 167 -18.66 2.68 13.44
N LEU A 168 -17.73 3.09 12.59
CA LEU A 168 -16.79 4.18 12.89
C LEU A 168 -17.50 5.52 12.94
N ASP A 169 -17.00 6.41 13.80
CA ASP A 169 -17.40 7.83 13.77
C ASP A 169 -17.17 8.40 12.37
N ARG A 170 -18.11 9.22 11.86
CA ARG A 170 -18.04 9.80 10.50
C ARG A 170 -16.83 10.70 10.28
N SER A 171 -16.29 11.30 11.35
CA SER A 171 -15.07 12.12 11.31
C SER A 171 -13.80 11.32 11.03
N ILE A 172 -13.86 9.99 11.18
CA ILE A 172 -12.74 9.11 10.82
C ILE A 172 -12.80 8.85 9.33
N VAL A 173 -11.80 9.37 8.64
CA VAL A 173 -11.53 9.20 7.22
C VAL A 173 -10.08 8.73 7.01
N PHE A 174 -9.76 8.27 5.81
CA PHE A 174 -8.46 7.73 5.47
C PHE A 174 -7.91 8.48 4.26
N ASP A 175 -6.66 8.89 4.34
CA ASP A 175 -5.97 9.56 3.24
C ASP A 175 -5.72 8.57 2.09
N VAL A 176 -5.54 7.29 2.43
CA VAL A 176 -5.33 6.22 1.45
C VAL A 176 -6.25 5.05 1.76
N ILE A 177 -6.90 4.52 0.72
CA ILE A 177 -7.62 3.24 0.79
C ILE A 177 -6.93 2.23 -0.12
N PHE A 178 -6.53 1.11 0.47
CA PHE A 178 -6.02 -0.06 -0.23
C PHE A 178 -7.06 -1.17 -0.18
N ILE A 179 -7.58 -1.57 -1.34
CA ILE A 179 -8.50 -2.69 -1.50
C ILE A 179 -7.71 -3.86 -2.09
N ASP A 180 -7.42 -4.88 -1.29
CA ASP A 180 -6.83 -6.14 -1.76
C ASP A 180 -7.91 -7.17 -2.10
N GLU A 181 -7.58 -8.15 -2.94
CA GLU A 181 -8.54 -9.12 -3.51
C GLU A 181 -9.80 -8.44 -4.09
N ALA A 182 -9.64 -7.26 -4.69
CA ALA A 182 -10.73 -6.39 -5.10
C ALA A 182 -11.69 -7.01 -6.11
N THR A 183 -11.22 -7.99 -6.89
CA THR A 183 -12.05 -8.74 -7.85
C THR A 183 -13.07 -9.65 -7.18
N GLN A 184 -12.88 -9.98 -5.91
CA GLN A 184 -13.83 -10.75 -5.10
C GLN A 184 -14.75 -9.84 -4.25
N LEU A 185 -14.42 -8.54 -4.12
CA LEU A 185 -15.24 -7.59 -3.36
C LEU A 185 -16.33 -7.00 -4.24
N LEU A 186 -17.59 -7.10 -3.80
CA LEU A 186 -18.70 -6.47 -4.52
C LEU A 186 -18.53 -4.96 -4.60
N THR A 187 -18.81 -4.38 -5.77
CA THR A 187 -18.72 -2.93 -5.96
C THR A 187 -19.62 -2.16 -4.99
N SER A 188 -20.81 -2.70 -4.66
CA SER A 188 -21.70 -2.13 -3.64
C SER A 188 -21.06 -2.03 -2.27
N ASP A 189 -20.24 -3.02 -1.91
CA ASP A 189 -19.64 -3.12 -0.59
C ASP A 189 -18.37 -2.27 -0.52
N ALA A 190 -17.62 -2.17 -1.63
CA ALA A 190 -16.48 -1.28 -1.78
C ALA A 190 -16.84 0.20 -1.53
N VAL A 191 -18.07 0.62 -1.87
CA VAL A 191 -18.57 1.98 -1.59
C VAL A 191 -18.48 2.33 -0.10
N LEU A 192 -18.61 1.36 0.81
CA LEU A 192 -18.48 1.60 2.25
C LEU A 192 -17.06 2.02 2.64
N ALA A 193 -16.04 1.48 1.96
CA ALA A 193 -14.67 1.94 2.13
C ALA A 193 -14.49 3.31 1.45
N ILE A 194 -14.93 3.46 0.20
CA ILE A 194 -14.77 4.70 -0.58
C ILE A 194 -15.39 5.91 0.14
N ASN A 195 -16.54 5.74 0.80
CA ASN A 195 -17.17 6.78 1.62
C ASN A 195 -16.33 7.22 2.84
N ARG A 196 -15.23 6.55 3.13
CA ARG A 196 -14.25 6.90 4.16
C ARG A 196 -12.97 7.50 3.59
N LEU A 197 -12.87 7.70 2.28
CA LEU A 197 -11.73 8.40 1.69
C LEU A 197 -11.81 9.87 2.11
N ALA A 198 -10.70 10.42 2.59
CA ALA A 198 -10.61 11.83 2.93
C ALA A 198 -10.84 12.70 1.68
N ASP A 199 -11.35 13.92 1.89
CA ASP A 199 -11.62 14.87 0.80
C ASP A 199 -10.49 15.90 0.72
N HIS A 200 -9.34 15.48 0.20
CA HIS A 200 -8.23 16.38 -0.15
C HIS A 200 -7.50 15.90 -1.41
N GLN A 201 -6.67 16.77 -1.99
CA GLN A 201 -6.01 16.48 -3.28
C GLN A 201 -5.02 15.31 -3.23
N GLU A 202 -4.43 15.08 -2.06
CA GLU A 202 -3.50 13.97 -1.82
C GLU A 202 -4.16 12.62 -1.53
N SER A 203 -5.51 12.54 -1.51
CA SER A 203 -6.21 11.30 -1.20
C SER A 203 -6.11 10.29 -2.33
N ARG A 204 -5.86 9.01 -1.99
CA ARG A 204 -5.50 7.97 -2.97
C ARG A 204 -6.26 6.66 -2.74
N MET A 205 -6.56 5.97 -3.82
CA MET A 205 -7.15 4.63 -3.79
C MET A 205 -6.32 3.65 -4.61
N ILE A 206 -6.00 2.51 -4.02
CA ILE A 206 -5.24 1.43 -4.64
C ILE A 206 -6.15 0.22 -4.65
N VAL A 207 -6.41 -0.33 -5.84
CA VAL A 207 -7.32 -1.47 -6.02
C VAL A 207 -6.53 -2.60 -6.64
N ALA A 208 -6.25 -3.64 -5.84
CA ALA A 208 -5.43 -4.77 -6.23
C ALA A 208 -6.28 -6.05 -6.34
N GLY A 209 -6.08 -6.83 -7.39
CA GLY A 209 -6.82 -8.09 -7.58
C GLY A 209 -6.37 -8.94 -8.76
N ASP A 210 -7.00 -10.11 -8.86
CA ASP A 210 -6.81 -11.10 -9.93
C ASP A 210 -8.14 -11.31 -10.68
N PRO A 211 -8.18 -11.23 -12.02
CA PRO A 211 -9.37 -11.44 -12.83
C PRO A 211 -9.82 -12.90 -12.84
#